data_AF-A0AAW1HRI7-F1
#
_entry.id   AF-A0AAW1HRI7-F1
#
_cell.length_a   1.000
_cell.length_b   1.000
_cell.length_c   1.000
_cell.angle_alpha   90.00
_cell.angle_beta   90.00
_cell.angle_gamma   90.00
#
_symmetry.space_group_name_H-M   'P 1'
#
loop_
_entity.id
_entity.type
_entity.pdbx_description
1 polymer ?
#
loop_
_entity_poly.entity_id
_entity_poly.type
_entity_poly.pdbx_seq_one_letter_code
_entity_poly.pdbx_strand_id
1 'polypeptide(L)'
;MENVLKEIYESLDIHPGQSMSFLVTLHGMVKDYHIVASARFTKKHLLAQAVLHYVGSTTPPAYSLPLGPSYHIHWSMKQARTLRPNPQGSFHYGGKQITRTLILANSAGKINGKKHYGVNGVSYVNPDTPLKLADYYNIPNVFDLNTTPSFSLNKPHWGFHKF
;
A
#
# COMPACT_ATOMS: atom_id res chain seq x y z
N MET A 1 -9.76 -28.89 2.66
CA MET A 1 -8.60 -28.87 1.75
C MET A 1 -8.22 -27.41 1.58
N GLU A 2 -7.15 -26.97 2.25
CA GLU A 2 -6.71 -25.58 2.25
C GLU A 2 -5.99 -25.28 0.92
N ASN A 3 -6.62 -24.49 0.05
CA ASN A 3 -6.00 -24.04 -1.19
C ASN A 3 -5.07 -22.85 -0.88
N VAL A 4 -3.89 -23.14 -0.34
CA VAL A 4 -2.83 -22.12 -0.28
C VAL A 4 -2.23 -22.01 -1.68
N LEU A 5 -2.45 -20.88 -2.36
CA LEU A 5 -1.69 -20.52 -3.55
C LEU A 5 -0.20 -20.49 -3.20
N LYS A 6 0.55 -21.48 -3.68
CA LYS A 6 2.01 -21.55 -3.53
C LYS A 6 2.66 -20.93 -4.76
N GLU A 7 2.83 -19.62 -4.73
CA GLU A 7 3.64 -18.91 -5.73
C GLU A 7 5.07 -18.76 -5.22
N ILE A 8 6.04 -19.05 -6.08
CA ILE A 8 7.47 -18.97 -5.76
C ILE A 8 7.99 -17.63 -6.30
N TYR A 9 8.63 -16.85 -5.43
CA TYR A 9 9.20 -15.55 -5.76
C TYR A 9 10.69 -15.51 -5.43
N GLU A 10 11.46 -14.90 -6.32
CA GLU A 10 12.87 -14.53 -6.07
C GLU A 10 13.00 -13.11 -5.50
N SER A 11 11.93 -12.32 -5.55
CA SER A 11 11.88 -10.94 -5.08
C SER A 11 10.45 -10.58 -4.70
N LEU A 12 10.30 -9.62 -3.79
CA LEU A 12 9.01 -9.20 -3.25
C LEU A 12 8.92 -7.68 -3.16
N ASP A 13 7.85 -7.10 -3.67
CA ASP A 13 7.48 -5.70 -3.47
C ASP A 13 6.52 -5.58 -2.29
N ILE A 14 6.96 -4.89 -1.25
CA ILE A 14 6.16 -4.61 -0.06
C ILE A 14 5.98 -3.09 0.04
N HIS A 15 4.73 -2.66 0.16
CA HIS A 15 4.36 -1.25 0.25
C HIS A 15 4.13 -0.83 1.71
N PRO A 16 4.24 0.47 2.05
CA PRO A 16 3.94 0.96 3.39
C PRO A 16 2.54 0.52 3.86
N GLY A 17 2.46 -0.02 5.08
CA GLY A 17 1.23 -0.57 5.65
C GLY A 17 0.97 -2.04 5.32
N GLN A 18 1.78 -2.68 4.48
CA GLN A 18 1.72 -4.12 4.24
C GLN A 18 2.64 -4.90 5.19
N SER A 19 2.28 -6.16 5.44
CA SER A 19 3.09 -7.14 6.16
C SER A 19 2.92 -8.50 5.52
N MET A 20 3.98 -9.31 5.51
CA MET A 20 3.99 -10.60 4.84
C MET A 20 4.90 -11.57 5.59
N SER A 21 4.54 -12.85 5.53
CA SER A 21 5.39 -13.97 5.94
C SER A 21 5.68 -14.84 4.72
N PHE A 22 6.90 -15.33 4.62
CA PHE A 22 7.34 -16.20 3.52
C PHE A 22 8.22 -17.32 4.08
N LEU A 23 8.17 -18.47 3.42
CA LEU A 23 9.07 -19.57 3.70
C LEU A 23 10.24 -19.50 2.72
N VAL A 24 11.46 -19.62 3.23
CA VAL A 24 12.67 -19.69 2.41
C VAL A 24 13.23 -21.10 2.53
N THR A 25 13.38 -21.79 1.40
CA THR A 25 14.11 -23.06 1.35
C THR A 25 15.49 -22.82 0.76
N LEU A 26 16.50 -23.21 1.53
CA LEU A 26 17.90 -22.98 1.24
C LEU A 26 18.50 -24.20 0.50
N HIS A 27 18.62 -24.11 -0.82
CA HIS A 27 19.18 -25.16 -1.68
C HIS A 27 20.59 -24.84 -2.22
N GLY A 28 21.18 -23.74 -1.78
CA GLY A 28 22.49 -23.27 -2.24
C GLY A 28 23.66 -24.05 -1.64
N MET A 29 24.86 -23.81 -2.18
CA MET A 29 26.11 -24.23 -1.53
C MET A 29 26.25 -23.56 -0.16
N VAL A 30 26.99 -24.18 0.75
CA VAL A 30 27.30 -23.61 2.08
C VAL A 30 28.22 -22.39 1.90
N LYS A 31 27.61 -21.21 1.78
CA LYS A 31 28.27 -19.90 1.69
C LYS A 31 27.33 -18.79 2.14
N ASP A 32 27.86 -17.57 2.22
CA ASP A 32 27.06 -16.40 2.57
C ASP A 32 26.32 -15.84 1.35
N TYR A 33 25.12 -15.29 1.59
CA TYR A 33 24.26 -14.72 0.55
C TYR A 33 23.78 -13.32 0.92
N HIS A 34 23.68 -12.43 -0.07
CA HIS A 34 23.08 -11.11 0.14
C HIS A 34 21.55 -11.20 0.23
N ILE A 35 20.98 -10.52 1.22
CA ILE A 35 19.58 -10.10 1.26
C ILE A 35 19.57 -8.60 0.97
N VAL A 36 18.84 -8.18 -0.07
CA VAL A 36 18.80 -6.79 -0.52
C VAL A 36 17.38 -6.25 -0.44
N ALA A 37 17.24 -5.06 0.15
CA ALA A 37 16.02 -4.27 0.08
C ALA A 37 16.33 -2.94 -0.61
N SER A 38 15.59 -2.62 -1.67
CA SER A 38 15.77 -1.37 -2.42
C SER A 38 14.45 -0.61 -2.52
N ALA A 39 14.53 0.72 -2.38
CA ALA A 39 13.36 1.57 -2.59
C ALA A 39 13.01 1.64 -4.07
N ARG A 40 11.74 1.38 -4.39
CA ARG A 40 11.20 1.46 -5.74
C ARG A 40 10.27 2.65 -5.88
N PHE A 41 10.05 3.08 -7.12
CA PHE A 41 9.12 4.18 -7.47
C PHE A 41 9.47 5.54 -6.84
N THR A 42 10.75 5.76 -6.55
CA THR A 42 11.29 7.00 -6.01
C THR A 42 12.43 7.51 -6.89
N LYS A 43 12.65 8.83 -6.88
CA LYS A 43 13.81 9.44 -7.55
C LYS A 43 15.13 9.12 -6.87
N LYS A 44 15.10 8.92 -5.54
CA LYS A 44 16.30 8.61 -4.75
C LYS A 44 16.45 7.10 -4.65
N HIS A 45 17.58 6.58 -5.10
CA HIS A 45 17.92 5.18 -4.91
C HIS A 45 18.36 4.95 -3.46
N LEU A 46 17.53 4.22 -2.70
CA LEU A 46 17.85 3.81 -1.33
C LEU A 46 18.03 2.30 -1.34
N LEU A 47 19.09 1.81 -0.70
CA LEU A 47 19.44 0.40 -0.69
C LEU A 47 19.94 0.00 0.70
N ALA A 48 19.42 -1.13 1.19
CA ALA A 48 19.84 -1.77 2.42
C ALA A 48 20.25 -3.21 2.11
N GLN A 49 21.29 -3.68 2.79
CA GLN A 49 21.85 -5.02 2.61
C GLN A 49 21.94 -5.72 3.95
N ALA A 50 21.71 -7.03 3.93
CA ALA A 50 22.00 -7.95 5.02
C ALA A 50 22.67 -9.20 4.46
N VAL A 51 23.24 -10.01 5.34
CA VAL A 51 23.87 -11.28 4.98
C VAL A 51 23.10 -12.43 5.60
N LEU A 52 22.70 -13.38 4.75
CA LEU A 52 22.27 -14.70 5.17
C LEU A 52 23.51 -15.59 5.28
N HIS A 53 23.94 -15.88 6.51
CA HIS A 53 25.10 -16.71 6.80
C HIS A 53 24.69 -18.17 6.98
N TYR A 54 25.29 -19.07 6.20
CA TYR A 54 25.12 -20.51 6.40
C TYR A 54 26.06 -20.98 7.50
N VAL A 55 25.58 -21.86 8.38
CA VAL A 55 26.44 -22.49 9.38
C VAL A 55 27.58 -23.25 8.67
N GLY A 56 28.82 -22.94 9.06
CA GLY A 56 30.03 -23.51 8.44
C GLY A 56 30.51 -22.80 7.18
N SER A 57 29.86 -21.69 6.78
CA SER A 57 30.32 -20.86 5.68
C SER A 57 31.64 -20.16 6.03
N THR A 58 32.64 -20.32 5.17
CA THR A 58 33.88 -19.53 5.16
C THR A 58 33.99 -18.67 3.90
N THR A 59 32.97 -18.68 3.05
CA THR A 59 32.97 -17.99 1.76
C THR A 59 32.07 -16.75 1.85
N PRO A 60 32.62 -15.54 1.66
CA PRO A 60 31.84 -14.32 1.71
C PRO A 60 30.79 -14.26 0.60
N PRO A 61 29.76 -13.40 0.73
CA PRO A 61 28.76 -13.25 -0.32
C PRO A 61 29.37 -12.67 -1.61
N ALA A 62 28.73 -12.94 -2.74
CA ALA A 62 29.20 -12.48 -4.04
C ALA A 62 29.29 -10.94 -4.08
N TYR A 63 30.33 -10.40 -4.73
CA TYR A 63 30.54 -8.94 -4.82
C TYR A 63 29.39 -8.21 -5.52
N SER A 64 28.77 -8.85 -6.52
CA SER A 64 27.62 -8.30 -7.24
C SER A 64 26.33 -8.55 -6.48
N LEU A 65 25.53 -7.49 -6.29
CA LEU A 65 24.20 -7.60 -5.71
C LEU A 65 23.21 -8.26 -6.67
N PRO A 66 22.20 -9.00 -6.16
CA PRO A 66 21.13 -9.52 -6.98
C PRO A 66 20.42 -8.37 -7.71
N LEU A 67 20.07 -8.62 -8.98
CA LEU A 67 19.27 -7.70 -9.76
C LEU A 67 17.84 -7.66 -9.19
N GLY A 68 17.33 -6.46 -8.96
CA GLY A 68 15.91 -6.30 -8.62
C GLY A 68 15.02 -6.63 -9.82
N PRO A 69 13.69 -6.77 -9.61
CA PRO A 69 12.77 -7.11 -10.69
C PRO A 69 12.79 -6.10 -11.85
N SER A 70 12.78 -6.61 -13.07
CA SER A 70 12.64 -5.82 -14.30
C SER A 70 11.21 -5.27 -14.46
N TYR A 71 11.01 -4.26 -15.32
CA TYR A 71 9.70 -3.70 -15.66
C TYR A 71 8.88 -3.23 -14.44
N HIS A 72 9.37 -2.17 -13.79
CA HIS A 72 9.09 -1.90 -12.39
C HIS A 72 7.61 -1.99 -11.95
N ILE A 73 6.74 -1.22 -12.61
CA ILE A 73 5.32 -1.09 -12.21
C ILE A 73 4.54 -2.36 -12.60
N HIS A 74 4.76 -2.87 -13.82
CA HIS A 74 4.03 -4.04 -14.32
C HIS A 74 4.30 -5.28 -13.48
N TRP A 75 5.57 -5.52 -13.12
CA TRP A 75 5.95 -6.64 -12.26
C TRP A 75 5.29 -6.54 -10.88
N SER A 76 5.30 -5.34 -10.27
CA SER A 76 4.67 -5.09 -8.96
C SER A 76 3.16 -5.37 -8.99
N MET A 77 2.49 -4.91 -10.05
CA MET A 77 1.06 -5.18 -10.26
C MET A 77 0.77 -6.66 -10.48
N LYS A 78 1.66 -7.40 -11.15
CA LYS A 78 1.50 -8.86 -11.35
C LYS A 78 1.60 -9.60 -10.02
N GLN A 79 2.59 -9.29 -9.19
CA GLN A 79 2.71 -9.85 -7.85
C GLN A 79 1.52 -9.48 -6.95
N ALA A 80 1.07 -8.23 -6.99
CA ALA A 80 -0.09 -7.81 -6.20
C ALA A 80 -1.37 -8.57 -6.58
N ARG A 81 -1.48 -9.12 -7.79
CA ARG A 81 -2.63 -9.92 -8.24
C ARG A 81 -2.57 -11.36 -7.73
N THR A 82 -1.38 -11.94 -7.64
CA THR A 82 -1.17 -13.33 -7.20
C THR A 82 -1.27 -13.46 -5.67
N LEU A 83 -0.87 -12.43 -4.92
CA LEU A 83 -0.96 -12.38 -3.45
C LEU A 83 -2.35 -11.97 -2.92
N ARG A 84 -3.42 -12.16 -3.70
CA ARG A 84 -4.81 -11.95 -3.25
C ARG A 84 -5.49 -13.32 -3.04
N PRO A 85 -5.21 -14.02 -1.92
CA PRO A 85 -5.72 -15.37 -1.67
C PRO A 85 -7.23 -15.43 -1.43
N ASN A 86 -7.89 -14.28 -1.27
CA ASN A 86 -9.35 -14.20 -1.18
C ASN A 86 -9.86 -13.33 -2.34
N PRO A 87 -10.85 -13.76 -3.13
CA PRO A 87 -11.67 -12.81 -3.85
C PRO A 87 -12.26 -11.88 -2.79
N GLN A 88 -11.77 -10.65 -2.74
CA GLN A 88 -12.43 -9.60 -1.98
C GLN A 88 -13.77 -9.33 -2.67
N GLY A 89 -14.78 -10.15 -2.36
CA GLY A 89 -16.00 -10.26 -3.16
C GLY A 89 -16.70 -11.62 -3.16
N SER A 90 -16.67 -12.41 -2.08
CA SER A 90 -17.58 -13.56 -1.92
C SER A 90 -19.07 -13.15 -1.89
N PHE A 91 -19.38 -11.85 -1.91
CA PHE A 91 -20.69 -11.36 -2.29
C PHE A 91 -20.86 -11.41 -3.82
N HIS A 92 -21.86 -12.16 -4.29
CA HIS A 92 -22.35 -12.05 -5.67
C HIS A 92 -22.88 -10.63 -5.94
N TYR A 93 -22.00 -9.70 -6.34
CA TYR A 93 -22.37 -8.32 -6.65
C TYR A 93 -23.40 -8.23 -7.80
N GLY A 94 -23.43 -9.20 -8.71
CA GLY A 94 -24.37 -9.22 -9.84
C GLY A 94 -25.84 -9.39 -9.45
N GLY A 95 -26.13 -9.88 -8.23
CA GLY A 95 -27.50 -10.11 -7.75
C GLY A 95 -27.97 -9.17 -6.63
N LYS A 96 -27.09 -8.29 -6.12
CA LYS A 96 -27.42 -7.33 -5.06
C LYS A 96 -27.49 -5.93 -5.64
N GLN A 97 -28.58 -5.22 -5.35
CA GLN A 97 -28.75 -3.83 -5.77
C GLN A 97 -27.70 -2.94 -5.09
N ILE A 98 -26.89 -2.24 -5.89
CA ILE A 98 -25.93 -1.25 -5.39
C ILE A 98 -26.74 -0.04 -4.87
N THR A 99 -26.63 0.26 -3.58
CA THR A 99 -27.33 1.39 -2.95
C THR A 99 -26.59 2.71 -3.10
N ARG A 100 -25.26 2.68 -3.20
CA ARG A 100 -24.41 3.87 -3.38
C ARG A 100 -23.10 3.50 -4.06
N THR A 101 -22.68 4.32 -5.03
CA THR A 101 -21.35 4.26 -5.64
C THR A 101 -20.53 5.46 -5.16
N LEU A 102 -19.30 5.21 -4.72
CA LEU A 102 -18.33 6.25 -4.37
C LEU A 102 -17.16 6.19 -5.36
N ILE A 103 -16.89 7.29 -6.04
CA ILE A 103 -15.74 7.45 -6.93
C ILE A 103 -14.75 8.34 -6.19
N LEU A 104 -13.63 7.76 -5.77
CA LEU A 104 -12.60 8.45 -5.01
C LEU A 104 -11.42 8.82 -5.92
N ALA A 105 -11.19 10.12 -6.10
CA ALA A 105 -10.09 10.67 -6.87
C ALA A 105 -9.06 11.31 -5.94
N ASN A 106 -7.81 10.88 -6.05
CA ASN A 106 -6.69 11.54 -5.37
C ASN A 106 -6.48 12.93 -5.95
N SER A 107 -6.34 13.92 -5.08
CA SER A 107 -6.14 15.32 -5.44
C SER A 107 -4.93 15.90 -4.70
N ALA A 108 -4.22 16.81 -5.35
CA ALA A 108 -3.10 17.55 -4.76
C ALA A 108 -3.21 19.02 -5.16
N GLY A 109 -3.07 19.91 -4.18
CA GLY A 109 -3.27 21.35 -4.38
C GLY A 109 -2.46 22.18 -3.40
N LYS A 110 -2.57 23.50 -3.51
CA LYS A 110 -2.03 24.42 -2.49
C LYS A 110 -3.18 25.09 -1.76
N ILE A 111 -3.13 25.09 -0.43
CA ILE A 111 -4.04 25.83 0.44
C ILE A 111 -3.17 26.72 1.33
N ASN A 112 -3.43 28.03 1.33
CA ASN A 112 -2.61 29.02 2.05
C ASN A 112 -1.10 28.88 1.76
N GLY A 113 -0.74 28.64 0.49
CA GLY A 113 0.65 28.48 0.04
C GLY A 113 1.31 27.14 0.39
N LYS A 114 0.72 26.32 1.25
CA LYS A 114 1.23 24.99 1.62
C LYS A 114 0.68 23.91 0.70
N LYS A 115 1.44 22.85 0.45
CA LYS A 115 0.98 21.71 -0.37
C LYS A 115 0.07 20.81 0.47
N HIS A 116 -1.11 20.52 -0.05
CA HIS A 116 -2.10 19.65 0.56
C HIS A 116 -2.47 18.51 -0.39
N TYR A 117 -2.85 17.39 0.20
CA TYR A 117 -3.39 16.23 -0.49
C TYR A 117 -4.80 15.97 0.04
N GLY A 118 -5.65 15.42 -0.81
CA GLY A 118 -7.05 15.21 -0.50
C GLY A 118 -7.70 14.17 -1.38
N VAL A 119 -8.94 13.84 -1.06
CA VAL A 119 -9.80 12.95 -1.85
C VAL A 119 -11.00 13.75 -2.33
N ASN A 120 -11.30 13.68 -3.63
CA ASN A 120 -12.37 14.46 -4.27
C ASN A 120 -12.29 15.98 -4.00
N GLY A 121 -11.07 16.51 -3.92
CA GLY A 121 -10.81 17.94 -3.66
C GLY A 121 -10.81 18.35 -2.19
N VAL A 122 -11.16 17.43 -1.27
CA VAL A 122 -11.25 17.70 0.17
C VAL A 122 -9.97 17.25 0.88
N SER A 123 -9.33 18.17 1.61
CA SER A 123 -8.16 17.86 2.45
C SER A 123 -8.57 17.68 3.90
N TYR A 124 -8.15 16.56 4.50
CA TYR A 124 -8.48 16.19 5.87
C TYR A 124 -7.75 17.08 6.90
N VAL A 125 -8.48 17.47 7.95
CA VAL A 125 -7.96 18.17 9.12
C VAL A 125 -8.40 17.39 10.35
N ASN A 126 -7.46 17.06 11.25
CA ASN A 126 -7.80 16.43 12.52
C ASN A 126 -8.65 17.39 13.36
N PRO A 127 -9.88 17.02 13.75
CA PRO A 127 -10.66 17.80 14.69
C PRO A 127 -10.09 17.68 16.12
N ASP A 128 -10.35 18.68 16.96
CA ASP A 128 -9.94 18.67 18.38
C ASP A 128 -10.67 17.58 19.18
N THR A 129 -11.88 17.20 18.73
CA THR A 129 -12.67 16.10 19.32
C THR A 129 -12.53 14.84 18.45
N PRO A 130 -12.08 13.69 19.01
CA PRO A 130 -12.01 12.45 18.25
C PRO A 130 -13.35 12.06 17.62
N LEU A 131 -13.34 11.75 16.31
CA LEU A 131 -14.56 11.49 15.53
C LEU A 131 -15.46 10.42 16.15
N LYS A 132 -14.88 9.33 16.67
CA LYS A 132 -15.64 8.25 17.32
C LYS A 132 -16.34 8.72 18.60
N LEU A 133 -15.74 9.65 19.35
CA LEU A 133 -16.37 10.22 20.55
C LEU A 133 -17.46 11.22 20.18
N ALA A 134 -17.22 12.03 19.15
CA ALA A 134 -18.23 12.98 18.66
C ALA A 134 -19.49 12.26 18.17
N ASP A 135 -19.32 11.17 17.42
CA ASP A 135 -20.43 10.33 16.95
C ASP A 135 -21.17 9.67 18.13
N TYR A 136 -20.42 9.02 19.05
CA TYR A 136 -21.01 8.32 20.19
C TYR A 136 -21.83 9.23 21.13
N TYR A 137 -21.36 10.45 21.39
CA TYR A 137 -22.03 11.42 22.26
C TYR A 137 -22.90 12.43 21.51
N ASN A 138 -23.10 12.29 20.20
CA ASN A 138 -23.82 13.24 19.34
C ASN A 138 -23.34 14.69 19.51
N ILE A 139 -22.02 14.91 19.58
CA ILE A 139 -21.44 16.24 19.72
C ILE A 139 -21.54 16.96 18.36
N PRO A 140 -22.31 18.07 18.28
CA PRO A 140 -22.53 18.74 17.00
C PRO A 140 -21.26 19.48 16.54
N ASN A 141 -21.22 19.81 15.24
CA ASN A 141 -20.19 20.67 14.62
C ASN A 141 -18.73 20.14 14.69
N VAL A 142 -18.56 18.85 14.98
CA VAL A 142 -17.25 18.18 14.89
C VAL A 142 -16.97 17.72 13.47
N PHE A 143 -17.99 17.15 12.82
CA PHE A 143 -17.88 16.45 11.53
C PHE A 143 -19.13 16.66 10.67
N ASP A 144 -19.01 16.57 9.34
CA ASP A 144 -20.12 16.68 8.38
C ASP A 144 -19.93 15.72 7.20
N LEU A 145 -20.83 14.73 7.16
CA LEU A 145 -20.85 13.64 6.18
C LEU A 145 -21.17 14.09 4.74
N ASN A 146 -21.65 15.31 4.54
CA ASN A 146 -22.02 15.86 3.24
C ASN A 146 -20.90 16.66 2.56
N THR A 147 -19.74 16.79 3.20
CA THR A 147 -18.66 17.64 2.71
C THR A 147 -17.83 17.02 1.60
N THR A 148 -17.82 15.69 1.49
CA THR A 148 -17.05 14.98 0.47
C THR A 148 -17.99 14.47 -0.64
N PRO A 149 -17.90 15.02 -1.86
CA PRO A 149 -18.70 14.55 -2.99
C PRO A 149 -18.50 13.06 -3.25
N SER A 150 -19.57 12.35 -3.61
CA SER A 150 -19.49 10.93 -4.02
C SER A 150 -18.85 10.73 -5.39
N PHE A 151 -18.68 11.81 -6.16
CA PHE A 151 -18.02 11.83 -7.46
C PHE A 151 -17.11 13.05 -7.55
N SER A 152 -15.97 12.91 -8.23
CA SER A 152 -15.10 14.06 -8.51
C SER A 152 -15.86 15.08 -9.36
N LEU A 153 -16.02 16.29 -8.84
CA LEU A 153 -16.45 17.43 -9.66
C LEU A 153 -15.27 17.76 -10.59
N ASN A 154 -15.50 17.89 -11.90
CA ASN A 154 -14.50 18.35 -12.88
C ASN A 154 -13.97 19.77 -12.59
N LYS A 155 -14.41 20.39 -11.49
CA LYS A 155 -13.94 21.66 -10.94
C LYS A 155 -13.40 21.37 -9.52
N PRO A 156 -12.11 21.63 -9.24
CA PRO A 156 -11.60 21.43 -7.90
C PRO A 156 -12.20 22.49 -6.96
N HIS A 157 -13.11 22.07 -6.09
CA HIS A 157 -13.48 22.84 -4.91
C HIS A 157 -12.38 22.65 -3.87
N TRP A 158 -11.48 23.63 -3.77
CA TRP A 158 -10.43 23.62 -2.75
C TRP A 158 -10.97 24.27 -1.48
N GLY A 159 -11.20 23.46 -0.45
CA GLY A 159 -11.63 23.92 0.87
C GLY A 159 -11.14 22.98 1.96
N PHE A 160 -10.91 23.53 3.16
CA PHE A 160 -10.84 22.68 4.35
C PHE A 160 -12.26 22.28 4.68
N HIS A 161 -12.53 20.98 4.65
CA HIS A 161 -13.77 20.46 5.19
C HIS A 161 -13.45 19.49 6.30
N LYS A 162 -14.14 19.66 7.42
CA LYS A 162 -14.19 18.66 8.47
C LYS A 162 -15.01 17.50 7.90
N PHE A 163 -14.40 16.33 7.84
CA PHE A 163 -15.15 15.10 7.71
C PHE A 163 -16.05 14.98 8.90
#